data_AF-A0A7V9CWB2-F1
#
_entry.id   AF-A0A7V9CWB2-F1
#
_cell.length_a   1.000
_cell.length_b   1.000
_cell.length_c   1.000
_cell.angle_alpha   90.00
_cell.angle_beta   90.00
_cell.angle_gamma   90.00
#
_symmetry.space_group_name_H-M   'P 1'
#
loop_
_entity.id
_entity.type
_entity.pdbx_description
1 polymer ?
#
loop_
_entity_poly.entity_id
_entity_poly.type
_entity_poly.pdbx_seq_one_letter_code
_entity_poly.pdbx_strand_id
1 'polypeptide(L)'
;MAGWGATGAALIALAGNRTVQAMLSADARDVFGNAVAPPLVEEGAKGLALLAAVGPIRWAGRRFGLSIFEGVTAGMVYGAAVGLGFAFTEDIFYFVNEAQTQGLDNGLDVFVHRRDFFGPAMLHHPLWTAAFGAGLGAAAWTTSPVKRVLFPLAGFAAAPSCTPSTTAWSRPCSSCVTGSS
;
A
#
# COMPACT_ATOMS: atom_id res chain seq x y z
N MET A 1 -6.85 -4.61 -11.83
CA MET A 1 -6.47 -3.77 -10.66
C MET A 1 -4.99 -3.84 -10.34
N ALA A 2 -4.37 -5.03 -10.22
CA ALA A 2 -2.93 -5.13 -9.93
C ALA A 2 -2.04 -4.36 -10.93
N GLY A 3 -2.32 -4.47 -12.23
CA GLY A 3 -1.61 -3.68 -13.25
C GLY A 3 -1.75 -2.16 -13.06
N TRP A 4 -2.86 -1.67 -12.50
CA TRP A 4 -3.05 -0.24 -12.20
C TRP A 4 -2.27 0.20 -10.95
N GLY A 5 -2.11 -0.70 -9.97
CA GLY A 5 -1.19 -0.49 -8.86
C GLY A 5 0.28 -0.46 -9.32
N ALA A 6 0.68 -1.43 -10.14
CA ALA A 6 2.04 -1.56 -10.64
C ALA A 6 2.47 -0.40 -11.56
N THR A 7 1.51 0.23 -12.27
CA THR A 7 1.82 1.32 -13.20
C THR A 7 1.31 2.66 -12.69
N GLY A 8 -0.02 2.83 -12.62
CA GLY A 8 -0.65 4.09 -12.21
C GLY A 8 -0.21 4.56 -10.83
N ALA A 9 -0.31 3.70 -9.80
CA ALA A 9 0.10 4.08 -8.45
C ALA A 9 1.62 4.31 -8.36
N ALA A 10 2.43 3.46 -9.00
CA ALA A 10 3.89 3.62 -9.03
C ALA A 10 4.34 4.93 -9.70
N LEU A 11 3.71 5.31 -10.82
CA LEU A 11 4.01 6.56 -11.53
C LEU A 11 3.62 7.80 -10.70
N ILE A 12 2.45 7.76 -10.05
CA ILE A 12 1.99 8.83 -9.17
C ILE A 12 2.96 8.98 -7.98
N ALA A 13 3.37 7.87 -7.36
CA ALA A 13 4.32 7.90 -6.25
C ALA A 13 5.69 8.42 -6.69
N LEU A 14 6.19 8.00 -7.86
CA LEU A 14 7.46 8.49 -8.39
C LEU A 14 7.43 10.00 -8.63
N ALA A 15 6.36 10.52 -9.24
CA ALA A 15 6.19 11.94 -9.47
C ALA A 15 6.06 12.70 -8.13
N GLY A 16 5.22 12.19 -7.21
CA GLY A 16 5.01 12.79 -5.90
C GLY A 16 6.29 12.84 -5.06
N ASN A 17 7.04 11.74 -5.00
CA ASN A 17 8.29 11.65 -4.26
C ASN A 17 9.30 12.68 -4.78
N ARG A 18 9.42 12.83 -6.11
CA ARG A 18 10.29 13.85 -6.72
C ARG A 18 9.86 15.27 -6.37
N THR A 19 8.55 15.57 -6.45
CA THR A 19 8.03 16.89 -6.12
C THR A 19 8.24 17.24 -4.65
N VAL A 20 7.92 16.33 -3.74
CA VAL A 20 8.11 16.53 -2.30
C VAL A 20 9.59 16.73 -2.00
N GLN A 21 10.47 15.86 -2.51
CA GLN A 21 11.90 16.04 -2.29
C GLN A 21 12.39 17.38 -2.82
N ALA A 22 11.96 17.85 -3.99
CA ALA A 22 12.34 19.16 -4.53
C ALA A 22 11.90 20.36 -3.67
N MET A 23 10.86 20.19 -2.85
CA MET A 23 10.34 21.23 -1.96
C MET A 23 11.01 21.23 -0.58
N LEU A 24 11.62 20.13 -0.14
CA LEU A 24 12.32 20.06 1.14
C LEU A 24 13.72 20.68 1.06
N SER A 25 14.08 21.46 2.10
CA SER A 25 15.46 21.91 2.33
C SER A 25 16.38 20.73 2.66
N ALA A 26 17.70 20.92 2.53
CA ALA A 26 18.69 19.88 2.83
C ALA A 26 18.54 19.33 4.26
N ASP A 27 18.40 20.20 5.27
CA ASP A 27 18.21 19.80 6.66
C ASP A 27 16.89 19.04 6.89
N ALA A 28 15.82 19.42 6.18
CA ALA A 28 14.55 18.70 6.25
C ALA A 28 14.60 17.33 5.56
N ARG A 29 15.44 17.15 4.54
CA ARG A 29 15.64 15.86 3.87
C ARG A 29 16.35 14.85 4.78
N ASP A 30 17.31 15.28 5.58
CA ASP A 30 18.01 14.41 6.53
C ASP A 30 17.09 13.95 7.67
N VAL A 31 16.17 14.79 8.12
CA VAL A 31 15.25 14.46 9.23
C VAL A 31 13.98 13.74 8.74
N PHE A 32 13.41 14.15 7.62
CA PHE A 32 12.09 13.68 7.15
C PHE A 32 12.10 13.01 5.77
N GLY A 33 13.15 13.25 4.96
CA GLY A 33 13.16 13.00 3.52
C GLY A 33 13.21 11.53 3.12
N ASN A 34 13.85 10.66 3.91
CA ASN A 34 13.99 9.24 3.57
C ASN A 34 13.09 8.30 4.38
N ALA A 35 12.75 8.68 5.62
CA ALA A 35 12.02 7.79 6.53
C ALA A 35 10.51 8.06 6.61
N VAL A 36 10.06 9.31 6.38
CA VAL A 36 8.68 9.72 6.68
C VAL A 36 7.94 10.20 5.43
N ALA A 37 8.57 11.08 4.63
CA ALA A 37 7.94 11.63 3.45
C ALA A 37 7.61 10.57 2.37
N PRO A 38 8.52 9.62 2.03
CA PRO A 38 8.25 8.65 0.97
C PRO A 38 7.07 7.72 1.30
N PRO A 39 6.98 7.09 2.50
CA PRO A 39 5.84 6.24 2.83
C PRO A 39 4.50 6.96 2.74
N LEU A 40 4.41 8.21 3.17
CA LEU A 40 3.16 8.99 3.11
C LEU A 40 2.72 9.27 1.67
N VAL A 41 3.67 9.64 0.81
CA VAL A 41 3.39 9.89 -0.61
C VAL A 41 2.98 8.61 -1.32
N GLU A 42 3.61 7.48 -0.99
CA GLU A 42 3.32 6.18 -1.58
C GLU A 42 1.93 5.67 -1.17
N GLU A 43 1.58 5.76 0.10
CA GLU A 43 0.23 5.40 0.57
C GLU A 43 -0.84 6.35 0.00
N GLY A 44 -0.52 7.64 -0.13
CA GLY A 44 -1.38 8.61 -0.83
C GLY A 44 -1.56 8.28 -2.31
N ALA A 45 -0.49 7.89 -3.00
CA ALA A 45 -0.51 7.51 -4.41
C ALA A 45 -1.34 6.24 -4.65
N LYS A 46 -1.20 5.22 -3.79
CA LYS A 46 -2.03 4.00 -3.81
C LYS A 46 -3.50 4.32 -3.61
N GLY A 47 -3.82 5.16 -2.63
CA GLY A 47 -5.18 5.61 -2.37
C GLY A 47 -5.78 6.37 -3.55
N LEU A 48 -5.03 7.30 -4.15
CA LEU A 48 -5.44 8.05 -5.32
C LEU A 48 -5.65 7.14 -6.53
N ALA A 49 -4.74 6.19 -6.77
CA ALA A 49 -4.87 5.22 -7.85
C ALA A 49 -6.13 4.34 -7.65
N LEU A 50 -6.40 3.88 -6.44
CA LEU A 50 -7.62 3.12 -6.14
C LEU A 50 -8.88 3.96 -6.39
N LEU A 51 -8.91 5.22 -5.98
CA LEU A 51 -10.01 6.14 -6.24
C LEU A 51 -10.21 6.36 -7.75
N ALA A 52 -9.13 6.54 -8.50
CA ALA A 52 -9.17 6.73 -9.94
C ALA A 52 -9.68 5.46 -10.68
N ALA A 53 -9.43 4.27 -10.13
CA ALA A 53 -9.92 3.02 -10.70
C ALA A 53 -11.39 2.75 -10.33
N VAL A 54 -11.75 2.93 -9.04
CA VAL A 54 -13.09 2.61 -8.52
C VAL A 54 -14.11 3.70 -8.81
N GLY A 55 -13.69 4.97 -8.86
CA GLY A 55 -14.57 6.12 -9.09
C GLY A 55 -15.37 6.02 -10.40
N PRO A 56 -14.72 5.83 -11.56
CA PRO A 56 -15.39 5.66 -12.84
C PRO A 56 -16.28 4.42 -12.88
N ILE A 57 -15.83 3.30 -12.32
CA ILE A 57 -16.60 2.04 -12.23
C ILE A 57 -17.89 2.28 -11.43
N ARG A 58 -17.78 2.94 -10.28
CA ARG A 58 -18.92 3.25 -9.41
C ARG A 58 -19.85 4.31 -10.01
N TRP A 59 -19.31 5.25 -10.78
CA TRP A 59 -20.10 6.23 -11.51
C TRP A 59 -20.88 5.56 -12.66
N ALA A 60 -20.22 4.72 -13.45
CA ALA A 60 -20.81 3.95 -14.53
C ALA A 60 -21.86 2.96 -14.00
N GLY A 61 -21.59 2.27 -12.89
CA GLY A 61 -22.56 1.35 -12.27
C GLY A 61 -23.84 2.06 -11.82
N ARG A 62 -23.73 3.26 -11.24
CA ARG A 62 -24.89 4.10 -10.87
C ARG A 62 -25.66 4.63 -12.08
N ARG A 63 -25.00 4.84 -13.22
CA ARG A 63 -25.60 5.45 -14.40
C ARG A 63 -26.14 4.44 -15.41
N PHE A 64 -25.52 3.28 -15.53
CA PHE A 64 -25.75 2.28 -16.58
C PHE A 64 -26.10 0.88 -16.03
N GLY A 65 -26.21 0.70 -14.70
CA GLY A 65 -26.63 -0.57 -14.10
C GLY A 65 -25.57 -1.67 -14.06
N LEU A 66 -24.29 -1.34 -14.25
CA LEU A 66 -23.17 -2.29 -14.19
C LEU A 66 -22.69 -2.46 -12.74
N SER A 67 -23.11 -3.53 -12.08
CA SER A 67 -22.81 -3.85 -10.66
C SER A 67 -21.48 -4.58 -10.44
N ILE A 68 -20.37 -3.99 -10.88
CA ILE A 68 -19.03 -4.60 -10.72
C ILE A 68 -18.31 -4.20 -9.42
N PHE A 69 -18.82 -3.20 -8.70
CA PHE A 69 -18.25 -2.76 -7.42
C PHE A 69 -19.34 -2.70 -6.36
N GLU A 70 -19.59 -3.82 -5.69
CA GLU A 70 -20.61 -3.93 -4.64
C GLU A 70 -19.99 -4.43 -3.33
N GLY A 71 -20.11 -3.61 -2.28
CA GLY A 71 -19.77 -4.01 -0.92
C GLY A 71 -18.31 -3.80 -0.50
N VAL A 72 -18.11 -4.04 0.79
CA VAL A 72 -16.82 -3.91 1.48
C VAL A 72 -15.81 -4.92 0.93
N THR A 73 -16.24 -6.15 0.64
CA THR A 73 -15.37 -7.21 0.11
C THR A 73 -14.80 -6.87 -1.26
N ALA A 74 -15.61 -6.35 -2.19
CA ALA A 74 -15.11 -5.90 -3.49
C ALA A 74 -14.08 -4.77 -3.32
N GLY A 75 -14.36 -3.83 -2.41
CA GLY A 75 -13.44 -2.77 -2.04
C GLY A 75 -12.10 -3.29 -1.50
N MET A 76 -12.14 -4.27 -0.60
CA MET A 76 -10.94 -4.92 -0.06
C MET A 76 -10.12 -5.61 -1.16
N VAL A 77 -10.76 -6.40 -2.03
CA VAL A 77 -10.07 -7.13 -3.11
C VAL A 77 -9.41 -6.17 -4.09
N TYR A 78 -10.12 -5.12 -4.50
CA TYR A 78 -9.56 -4.12 -5.41
C TYR A 78 -8.45 -3.30 -4.77
N GLY A 79 -8.61 -2.93 -3.49
CA GLY A 79 -7.56 -2.27 -2.71
C GLY A 79 -6.31 -3.13 -2.56
N ALA A 80 -6.47 -4.38 -2.13
CA ALA A 80 -5.38 -5.36 -2.00
C ALA A 80 -4.62 -5.53 -3.32
N ALA A 81 -5.35 -5.66 -4.44
CA ALA A 81 -4.74 -5.81 -5.75
C ALA A 81 -3.91 -4.57 -6.15
N VAL A 82 -4.40 -3.35 -5.90
CA VAL A 82 -3.64 -2.12 -6.17
C VAL A 82 -2.39 -2.04 -5.28
N GLY A 83 -2.52 -2.30 -3.98
CA GLY A 83 -1.39 -2.28 -3.04
C GLY A 83 -0.33 -3.34 -3.37
N LEU A 84 -0.74 -4.53 -3.79
CA LEU A 84 0.16 -5.61 -4.20
C LEU A 84 0.90 -5.29 -5.50
N GLY A 85 0.19 -4.74 -6.50
CA GLY A 85 0.82 -4.30 -7.74
C GLY A 85 1.88 -3.22 -7.48
N PHE A 86 1.58 -2.27 -6.60
CA PHE A 86 2.54 -1.25 -6.20
C PHE A 86 3.78 -1.86 -5.53
N ALA A 87 3.57 -2.70 -4.51
CA ALA A 87 4.66 -3.31 -3.75
C ALA A 87 5.62 -4.09 -4.67
N PHE A 88 5.07 -4.85 -5.61
CA PHE A 88 5.85 -5.58 -6.61
C PHE A 88 6.75 -4.65 -7.46
N THR A 89 6.21 -3.53 -7.94
CA THR A 89 6.98 -2.57 -8.75
C THR A 89 8.02 -1.84 -7.91
N GLU A 90 7.70 -1.51 -6.66
CA GLU A 90 8.64 -0.93 -5.72
C GLU A 90 9.83 -1.87 -5.49
N ASP A 91 9.57 -3.14 -5.18
CA ASP A 91 10.61 -4.14 -4.92
C ASP A 91 11.54 -4.34 -6.12
N ILE A 92 11.00 -4.34 -7.35
CA ILE A 92 11.81 -4.40 -8.56
C ILE A 92 12.69 -3.15 -8.70
N PHE A 93 12.18 -1.96 -8.43
CA PHE A 93 13.00 -0.74 -8.52
C PHE A 93 14.13 -0.74 -7.49
N TYR A 94 13.88 -1.19 -6.26
CA TYR A 94 14.94 -1.35 -5.26
C TYR A 94 15.96 -2.39 -5.69
N PHE A 95 15.54 -3.54 -6.19
CA PHE A 95 16.43 -4.56 -6.73
C PHE A 95 17.35 -3.98 -7.83
N VAL A 96 16.77 -3.31 -8.83
CA VAL A 96 17.53 -2.76 -9.95
C VAL A 96 18.52 -1.69 -9.47
N ASN A 97 18.10 -0.79 -8.59
CA ASN A 97 18.95 0.27 -8.06
C ASN A 97 20.15 -0.30 -7.27
N GLU A 98 19.90 -1.27 -6.40
CA GLU A 98 20.94 -1.91 -5.60
C GLU A 98 21.87 -2.78 -6.44
N ALA A 99 21.31 -3.50 -7.43
CA ALA A 99 22.12 -4.27 -8.38
C ALA A 99 23.07 -3.38 -9.21
N GLN A 100 22.61 -2.17 -9.57
CA GLN A 100 23.41 -1.20 -10.33
C GLN A 100 24.50 -0.51 -9.49
N THR A 101 24.23 -0.25 -8.21
CA THR A 101 25.12 0.54 -7.34
C THR A 101 26.09 -0.33 -6.54
N GLN A 102 25.66 -1.52 -6.11
CA GLN A 102 26.40 -2.40 -5.20
C GLN A 102 26.64 -3.81 -5.78
N GLY A 103 26.17 -4.08 -6.99
CA GLY A 103 26.34 -5.36 -7.68
C GLY A 103 25.14 -6.30 -7.49
N LEU A 104 25.04 -7.28 -8.41
CA LEU A 104 23.88 -8.17 -8.53
C LEU A 104 23.58 -8.96 -7.24
N ASP A 105 24.62 -9.41 -6.53
CA ASP A 105 24.48 -10.17 -5.30
C ASP A 105 23.80 -9.34 -4.19
N ASN A 106 24.18 -8.06 -4.06
CA ASN A 106 23.55 -7.15 -3.10
C ASN A 106 22.10 -6.83 -3.50
N GLY A 107 21.84 -6.63 -4.79
CA GLY A 107 20.47 -6.47 -5.29
C GLY A 107 19.58 -7.65 -4.92
N LEU A 108 20.05 -8.87 -5.17
CA LEU A 108 19.32 -10.10 -4.83
C LEU A 108 19.12 -10.25 -3.31
N ASP A 109 20.13 -9.94 -2.49
CA ASP A 109 20.02 -9.99 -1.04
C ASP A 109 18.95 -9.02 -0.50
N VAL A 110 18.95 -7.78 -1.00
CA VAL A 110 17.94 -6.77 -0.63
C VAL A 110 16.54 -7.22 -1.07
N PHE A 111 16.41 -7.73 -2.29
CA PHE A 111 15.13 -8.17 -2.84
C PHE A 111 14.53 -9.35 -2.06
N VAL A 112 15.35 -10.35 -1.73
CA VAL A 112 14.88 -11.58 -1.07
C VAL A 112 14.71 -11.37 0.44
N HIS A 113 15.71 -10.80 1.12
CA HIS A 113 15.76 -10.78 2.58
C HIS A 113 15.25 -9.47 3.20
N ARG A 114 15.57 -8.30 2.60
CA ARG A 114 15.16 -7.02 3.20
C ARG A 114 13.75 -6.60 2.83
N ARG A 115 13.32 -6.90 1.61
CA ARG A 115 11.97 -6.61 1.14
C ARG A 115 11.00 -7.75 1.38
N ASP A 116 11.49 -8.90 1.84
CA ASP A 116 10.67 -10.04 2.23
C ASP A 116 9.69 -10.40 1.09
N PHE A 117 10.19 -10.52 -0.15
CA PHE A 117 9.36 -10.69 -1.34
C PHE A 117 8.44 -11.93 -1.28
N PHE A 118 8.82 -12.94 -0.49
CA PHE A 118 7.98 -14.11 -0.17
C PHE A 118 7.49 -14.13 1.29
N GLY A 119 7.80 -13.08 2.05
CA GLY A 119 7.53 -12.94 3.47
C GLY A 119 6.25 -12.16 3.76
N PRO A 120 5.78 -12.22 5.02
CA PRO A 120 4.56 -11.53 5.46
C PRO A 120 4.71 -10.00 5.48
N ALA A 121 5.93 -9.47 5.55
CA ALA A 121 6.17 -8.01 5.56
C ALA A 121 5.76 -7.34 4.23
N MET A 122 5.81 -8.05 3.10
CA MET A 122 5.32 -7.58 1.81
C MET A 122 3.83 -7.22 1.83
N LEU A 123 3.05 -7.84 2.73
CA LEU A 123 1.60 -7.65 2.82
C LEU A 123 1.19 -6.30 3.44
N HIS A 124 2.12 -5.51 4.00
CA HIS A 124 1.77 -4.22 4.60
C HIS A 124 1.08 -3.27 3.62
N HIS A 125 1.62 -3.08 2.41
CA HIS A 125 1.02 -2.19 1.41
C HIS A 125 -0.32 -2.71 0.85
N PRO A 126 -0.46 -4.00 0.50
CA PRO A 126 -1.76 -4.60 0.19
C PRO A 126 -2.79 -4.43 1.29
N LEU A 127 -2.42 -4.65 2.56
CA LEU A 127 -3.34 -4.58 3.70
C LEU A 127 -3.83 -3.16 3.94
N TRP A 128 -2.93 -2.17 3.86
CA TRP A 128 -3.31 -0.77 3.99
C TRP A 128 -4.27 -0.34 2.89
N THR A 129 -3.92 -0.66 1.65
CA THR A 129 -4.74 -0.30 0.50
C THR A 129 -6.08 -1.07 0.50
N ALA A 130 -6.11 -2.30 1.02
CA ALA A 130 -7.32 -3.08 1.24
C ALA A 130 -8.22 -2.48 2.32
N ALA A 131 -7.67 -1.98 3.43
CA ALA A 131 -8.43 -1.30 4.47
C ALA A 131 -9.04 0.01 3.97
N PHE A 132 -8.29 0.79 3.18
CA PHE A 132 -8.82 1.96 2.49
C PHE A 132 -9.94 1.56 1.50
N GLY A 133 -9.73 0.49 0.74
CA GLY A 133 -10.74 -0.09 -0.16
C GLY A 133 -12.00 -0.56 0.57
N ALA A 134 -11.87 -1.17 1.74
CA ALA A 134 -12.99 -1.54 2.61
C ALA A 134 -13.82 -0.32 2.99
N GLY A 135 -13.16 0.78 3.38
CA GLY A 135 -13.81 2.05 3.69
C GLY A 135 -14.55 2.65 2.49
N LEU A 136 -14.00 2.54 1.28
CA LEU A 136 -14.70 2.93 0.04
C LEU A 136 -15.92 2.05 -0.23
N GLY A 137 -15.79 0.74 -0.01
CA GLY A 137 -16.88 -0.22 -0.10
C GLY A 137 -17.99 0.05 0.92
N ALA A 138 -17.66 0.49 2.14
CA ALA A 138 -18.62 0.87 3.16
C ALA A 138 -19.29 2.22 2.85
N ALA A 139 -18.51 3.21 2.37
CA ALA A 139 -19.01 4.49 1.88
C ALA A 139 -20.02 4.32 0.72
N ALA A 140 -20.01 3.17 0.05
CA ALA A 140 -20.96 2.87 -1.01
C ALA A 140 -22.42 2.87 -0.54
N TRP A 141 -22.64 2.51 0.73
CA TRP A 141 -23.95 2.27 1.35
C TRP A 141 -24.50 3.49 2.10
N THR A 142 -23.75 4.59 2.16
CA THR A 142 -24.19 5.81 2.87
C THR A 142 -24.62 6.92 1.89
N THR A 143 -25.67 7.63 2.28
CA THR A 143 -26.19 8.82 1.58
C THR A 143 -25.55 10.11 2.10
N SER A 144 -24.94 10.09 3.29
CA SER A 144 -24.30 11.27 3.89
C SER A 144 -22.95 11.57 3.24
N PRO A 145 -22.71 12.79 2.72
CA PRO A 145 -21.44 13.16 2.10
C PRO A 145 -20.27 13.10 3.10
N VAL A 146 -20.53 13.44 4.37
CA VAL A 146 -19.52 13.40 5.44
C VAL A 146 -19.10 11.96 5.72
N LYS A 147 -20.06 11.03 5.84
CA LYS A 147 -19.76 9.60 6.07
C LYS A 147 -19.03 8.96 4.89
N ARG A 148 -19.28 9.42 3.66
CA ARG A 148 -18.56 8.95 2.46
C ARG A 148 -17.08 9.26 2.48
N VAL A 149 -16.67 10.32 3.17
CA VAL A 149 -15.26 10.70 3.33
C VAL A 149 -14.67 10.10 4.61
N LEU A 150 -15.45 10.03 5.69
CA LEU A 150 -15.01 9.45 6.96
C LEU A 150 -14.70 7.95 6.88
N PHE A 151 -15.51 7.15 6.17
CA PHE A 151 -15.28 5.69 6.11
C PHE A 151 -13.94 5.31 5.45
N PRO A 152 -13.55 5.88 4.29
CA PRO A 152 -12.23 5.65 3.71
C PRO A 152 -11.09 6.14 4.61
N LEU A 153 -11.24 7.31 5.24
CA LEU A 153 -10.23 7.85 6.15
C LEU A 153 -10.08 6.98 7.41
N ALA A 154 -11.17 6.45 7.95
CA ALA A 154 -11.14 5.51 9.07
C ALA A 154 -10.45 4.19 8.67
N GLY A 155 -10.72 3.68 7.47
CA GLY A 155 -10.02 2.50 6.93
C GLY A 155 -8.52 2.74 6.75
N PHE A 156 -8.14 3.92 6.28
CA PHE A 156 -6.75 4.35 6.16
C PHE A 156 -6.05 4.45 7.53
N ALA A 157 -6.74 4.99 8.54
CA ALA A 157 -6.21 5.17 9.90
C ALA A 157 -6.17 3.88 10.75
N ALA A 158 -7.01 2.88 10.42
CA ALA A 158 -7.05 1.61 11.14
C ALA A 158 -5.99 0.59 10.65
N ALA A 159 -5.47 0.76 9.43
CA ALA A 159 -4.45 -0.13 8.87
C ALA A 159 -3.16 -0.24 9.74
N PRO A 160 -2.57 0.85 10.26
CA PRO A 160 -1.41 0.77 11.15
C PRO A 160 -1.64 -0.11 12.38
N SER A 161 -2.84 -0.08 12.97
CA SER A 161 -3.13 -0.81 14.21
C SER A 161 -3.30 -2.33 14.03
N CYS A 162 -3.62 -2.79 12.82
CA CYS A 162 -3.71 -4.21 12.49
C CYS A 162 -2.38 -4.78 11.97
N THR A 163 -1.36 -3.94 11.83
CA THR A 163 -0.05 -4.36 11.36
C THR A 163 0.68 -5.03 12.53
N PRO A 164 0.91 -6.35 12.53
CA PRO A 164 1.65 -6.99 13.61
C PRO A 164 3.03 -6.36 13.65
N SER A 165 3.39 -5.78 14.79
CA SER A 165 4.70 -5.18 15.03
C SER A 165 5.80 -6.15 14.55
N THR A 166 6.69 -5.66 13.70
CA THR A 166 7.81 -6.39 13.07
C THR A 166 8.69 -7.15 14.06
N THR A 167 8.63 -6.79 15.35
CA THR A 167 9.28 -7.49 16.46
C THR A 167 8.68 -8.86 16.82
N ALA A 168 7.45 -9.17 16.39
CA ALA A 168 6.81 -10.44 16.71
C ALA A 168 7.26 -11.61 15.80
N TRP A 169 7.75 -11.30 14.60
CA TRP A 169 8.04 -12.31 13.56
C TRP A 169 9.52 -12.66 13.40
N SER A 170 10.43 -11.85 13.94
CA SER A 170 11.88 -12.12 13.95
C SER A 170 12.33 -13.01 15.11
N ARG A 171 11.42 -13.41 16.02
CA ARG A 171 11.76 -14.35 17.10
C ARG A 171 11.65 -15.77 16.55
N PRO A 172 12.76 -16.52 16.40
CA PRO A 172 12.65 -17.95 16.13
C PRO A 172 11.79 -18.59 17.21
N CYS A 173 10.82 -19.41 16.81
CA CYS A 173 9.92 -20.18 17.69
C CYS A 173 10.73 -21.12 18.60
N SER A 174 11.29 -20.60 19.70
CA SER A 174 11.93 -21.41 20.75
C SER A 174 10.98 -21.75 21.89
N SER A 175 9.78 -21.15 21.93
CA SER A 175 8.83 -21.32 23.05
C SER A 175 7.64 -22.25 22.77
N CYS A 176 7.60 -22.95 21.62
CA CYS A 176 6.50 -23.88 21.31
C CYS A 176 6.78 -25.37 21.62
N VAL A 177 7.91 -25.73 22.26
CA VAL A 177 8.31 -27.15 22.45
C VAL A 177 8.27 -27.63 23.91
N THR A 178 7.72 -26.88 24.86
CA THR A 178 7.49 -27.42 26.22
C THR A 178 6.09 -27.09 26.74
N GLY A 179 5.10 -27.77 26.15
CA GLY A 179 3.81 -28.00 26.79
C GLY A 179 3.83 -29.26 27.65
N SER A 180 3.40 -29.09 28.90
CA SER A 180 2.81 -30.06 29.85
C SER A 180 3.64 -31.26 30.33
N SER A 181 4.05 -31.22 31.61
CA SER A 181 3.58 -32.11 32.68
C SER A 181 3.89 -31.47 34.03
#